data_AF-A0A5N5WU79-F1
#
_entry.id   AF-A0A5N5WU79-F1
#
_cell.length_a   1.000
_cell.length_b   1.000
_cell.length_c   1.000
_cell.angle_alpha   90.00
_cell.angle_beta   90.00
_cell.angle_gamma   90.00
#
_symmetry.space_group_name_H-M   'P 1'
#
loop_
_entity.id
_entity.type
_entity.pdbx_description
1 polymer ?
#
loop_
_entity_poly.entity_id
_entity_poly.type
_entity_poly.pdbx_seq_one_letter_code
_entity_poly.pdbx_strand_id
1 'polypeptide(L)'
;MMLSSVGRRLWQQAPIQLSRHMSPWKAWLFAESVRRTIIIAFMLRNVYSLLKRHYSVHTPFVDSLPFDVRTSLWDADPGAWKGSTSDALQNMVSMHQYSSMLESGEVHGISPFSALILAACKGKAASGVPYPPATTYRVY
;
A
#
# COMPACT_ATOMS: atom_id res chain seq x y z
N MET A 1 9.61 13.88 -12.40
CA MET A 1 8.45 14.22 -13.25
C MET A 1 7.74 12.97 -13.80
N MET A 2 8.47 11.89 -14.14
CA MET A 2 7.94 10.64 -14.71
C MET A 2 7.04 9.80 -13.77
N LEU A 3 7.41 9.58 -12.50
CA LEU A 3 6.65 8.69 -11.60
C LEU A 3 5.22 9.17 -11.29
N SER A 4 5.04 10.45 -11.00
CA SER A 4 3.70 11.03 -10.77
C SER A 4 2.81 11.02 -12.01
N SER A 5 3.37 10.95 -13.23
CA SER A 5 2.56 10.83 -14.44
C SER A 5 2.11 9.40 -14.68
N VAL A 6 2.87 8.40 -14.22
CA VAL A 6 2.44 6.99 -14.20
C VAL A 6 1.28 6.80 -13.23
N GLY A 7 1.42 7.27 -11.98
CA GLY A 7 0.34 7.18 -10.99
C GLY A 7 -0.96 7.86 -11.45
N ARG A 8 -0.87 9.04 -12.06
CA ARG A 8 -2.03 9.72 -12.64
C ARG A 8 -2.65 8.98 -13.82
N ARG A 9 -1.83 8.43 -14.73
CA ARG A 9 -2.33 7.63 -15.86
C ARG A 9 -3.05 6.38 -15.39
N LEU A 10 -2.48 5.67 -14.41
CA LEU A 10 -3.11 4.51 -13.79
C LEU A 10 -4.45 4.87 -13.16
N TRP A 11 -4.56 6.00 -12.46
CA TRP A 11 -5.84 6.47 -11.94
C TRP A 11 -6.85 6.76 -13.05
N GLN A 12 -6.44 7.47 -14.11
CA GLN A 12 -7.33 7.82 -15.23
C GLN A 12 -7.78 6.62 -16.06
N GLN A 13 -6.93 5.60 -16.18
CA GLN A 13 -7.19 4.40 -16.96
C GLN A 13 -7.74 3.24 -16.11
N ALA A 14 -7.82 3.41 -14.79
CA ALA A 14 -8.35 2.38 -13.91
C ALA A 14 -9.82 2.12 -14.27
N PRO A 15 -10.20 0.87 -14.57
CA PRO A 15 -11.58 0.54 -14.88
C PRO A 15 -12.43 0.75 -13.62
N ILE A 16 -13.54 1.50 -13.77
CA ILE A 16 -14.50 1.75 -12.68
C ILE A 16 -15.17 0.43 -12.26
N GLN A 17 -15.28 -0.53 -13.18
CA GLN A 17 -15.77 -1.88 -12.92
C GLN A 17 -14.85 -2.91 -13.57
N LEU A 18 -14.44 -3.90 -12.77
CA LEU A 18 -13.66 -5.03 -13.26
C LEU A 18 -14.54 -6.02 -14.01
N SER A 19 -13.95 -6.69 -15.00
CA SER A 19 -14.64 -7.70 -15.80
C SER A 19 -15.26 -8.78 -14.91
N ARG A 20 -16.56 -9.04 -15.10
CA ARG A 20 -17.31 -10.08 -14.38
C ARG A 20 -16.80 -11.50 -14.67
N HIS A 21 -16.03 -11.67 -15.74
CA HIS A 21 -15.42 -12.95 -16.10
C HIS A 21 -14.15 -13.27 -15.29
N MET A 22 -13.65 -12.31 -14.51
CA MET A 22 -12.47 -12.49 -13.69
C MET A 22 -12.85 -13.08 -12.33
N SER A 23 -12.09 -14.08 -11.86
CA SER A 23 -12.26 -14.62 -10.51
C SER A 23 -12.09 -13.50 -9.47
N PRO A 24 -12.87 -13.48 -8.38
CA PRO A 24 -12.81 -12.44 -7.35
C PRO A 24 -11.39 -12.15 -6.81
N TRP A 25 -10.56 -13.19 -6.62
CA TRP A 25 -9.16 -13.03 -6.22
C TRP A 25 -8.33 -12.25 -7.25
N LYS A 26 -8.38 -12.64 -8.53
CA LYS A 26 -7.68 -11.91 -9.63
C LYS A 26 -8.17 -10.47 -9.74
N ALA A 27 -9.47 -10.23 -9.51
CA ALA A 27 -10.04 -8.89 -9.52
C ALA A 27 -9.50 -8.02 -8.39
N TRP A 28 -9.50 -8.57 -7.18
CA TRP A 28 -8.89 -7.93 -6.02
C TRP A 28 -7.40 -7.66 -6.25
N LEU A 29 -6.64 -8.65 -6.70
CA LEU A 29 -5.21 -8.57 -6.93
C LEU A 29 -4.91 -7.45 -7.94
N PHE A 30 -5.59 -7.43 -9.09
CA PHE A 30 -5.39 -6.38 -10.08
C PHE A 30 -5.69 -4.98 -9.53
N ALA A 31 -6.82 -4.81 -8.83
CA ALA A 31 -7.18 -3.52 -8.25
C ALA A 31 -6.13 -3.07 -7.22
N GLU A 32 -5.67 -4.00 -6.39
CA GLU A 32 -4.66 -3.76 -5.36
C GLU A 32 -3.29 -3.43 -5.98
N SER A 33 -2.92 -4.08 -7.09
CA SER A 33 -1.72 -3.76 -7.87
C SER A 33 -1.73 -2.30 -8.30
N VAL A 34 -2.85 -1.84 -8.86
CA VAL A 34 -3.02 -0.47 -9.35
C VAL A 34 -2.88 0.51 -8.19
N ARG A 35 -3.60 0.27 -7.09
CA ARG A 35 -3.55 1.13 -5.89
C ARG A 35 -2.14 1.24 -5.32
N ARG A 36 -1.47 0.12 -5.05
CA ARG A 36 -0.10 0.09 -4.51
C ARG A 36 0.90 0.75 -5.44
N THR A 37 0.75 0.57 -6.75
CA THR A 37 1.61 1.23 -7.75
C THR A 37 1.45 2.74 -7.72
N ILE A 38 0.22 3.25 -7.60
CA ILE A 38 -0.04 4.68 -7.42
C ILE A 38 0.66 5.16 -6.13
N ILE A 39 0.41 4.51 -5.00
CA ILE A 39 1.02 4.87 -3.70
C ILE A 39 2.55 4.93 -3.81
N ILE A 40 3.19 3.87 -4.31
CA ILE A 40 4.66 3.78 -4.44
C ILE A 40 5.20 4.87 -5.37
N ALA A 41 4.55 5.13 -6.50
CA ALA A 41 5.00 6.15 -7.45
C ALA A 41 5.03 7.55 -6.83
N PHE A 42 4.04 7.87 -6.00
CA PHE A 42 4.00 9.14 -5.28
C PHE A 42 4.98 9.16 -4.09
N MET A 43 5.11 8.05 -3.35
CA MET A 43 6.09 7.94 -2.26
C MET A 43 7.53 8.13 -2.76
N LEU A 44 7.93 7.44 -3.83
CA LEU A 44 9.26 7.58 -4.42
C LEU A 44 9.53 9.01 -4.89
N ARG A 45 8.51 9.69 -5.43
CA ARG A 45 8.61 11.12 -5.77
C ARG A 45 8.86 11.97 -4.53
N ASN A 46 8.18 11.69 -3.42
CA ASN A 46 8.31 12.44 -2.18
C ASN A 46 9.69 12.24 -1.55
N VAL A 47 10.16 10.99 -1.48
CA VAL A 47 11.52 10.64 -1.03
C VAL A 47 12.57 11.34 -1.90
N TYR A 48 12.43 11.28 -3.23
CA TYR A 48 13.35 11.97 -4.14
C TYR A 48 13.36 13.49 -3.92
N SER A 49 12.19 14.11 -3.77
CA SER A 49 12.07 15.54 -3.48
C SER A 49 12.72 15.91 -2.15
N LEU A 50 12.53 15.09 -1.11
CA LEU A 50 13.15 15.30 0.19
C LEU A 50 14.68 15.24 0.09
N LEU A 51 15.23 14.23 -0.59
CA LEU A 51 16.67 14.05 -0.76
C LEU A 51 17.34 15.12 -1.61
N LYS A 52 16.64 15.66 -2.63
CA LYS A 52 17.23 16.61 -3.58
C LYS A 52 16.92 18.07 -3.30
N ARG A 53 15.83 18.35 -2.58
CA ARG A 53 15.30 19.71 -2.39
C ARG A 53 15.03 20.06 -0.94
N HIS A 54 15.29 19.14 0.00
CA HIS A 54 15.06 19.32 1.43
C HIS A 54 13.59 19.62 1.82
N TYR A 55 12.63 19.31 0.96
CA TYR A 55 11.20 19.37 1.28
C TYR A 55 10.45 18.17 0.69
N SER A 56 9.43 17.70 1.40
CA SER A 56 8.52 16.66 0.92
C SER A 56 7.35 17.28 0.15
N VAL A 57 6.91 16.62 -0.92
CA VAL A 57 5.72 17.05 -1.68
C VAL A 57 4.53 16.19 -1.30
N HIS A 58 3.97 16.48 -0.14
CA HIS A 58 2.80 15.77 0.34
C HIS A 58 1.60 16.00 -0.59
N THR A 59 0.88 14.93 -0.94
CA THR A 59 -0.28 15.01 -1.84
C THR A 59 -1.49 14.38 -1.17
N PRO A 60 -2.49 15.17 -0.72
CA PRO A 60 -3.67 14.67 0.00
C PRO A 60 -4.44 13.56 -0.73
N PHE A 61 -4.34 13.52 -2.07
CA PHE A 61 -4.89 12.45 -2.91
C PHE A 61 -4.34 11.06 -2.57
N VAL A 62 -3.05 10.96 -2.25
CA VAL A 62 -2.39 9.67 -1.97
C VAL A 62 -2.73 9.22 -0.56
N ASP A 63 -2.82 10.16 0.36
CA ASP A 63 -3.20 9.93 1.75
C ASP A 63 -4.58 9.32 1.92
N SER A 64 -5.53 9.76 1.08
CA SER A 64 -6.90 9.26 1.07
C SER A 64 -7.11 8.05 0.18
N LEU A 65 -6.09 7.61 -0.59
CA LEU A 65 -6.23 6.46 -1.48
C LEU A 65 -6.44 5.19 -0.64
N PRO A 66 -7.61 4.53 -0.75
CA PRO A 66 -7.87 3.33 0.01
C PRO A 66 -7.07 2.16 -0.56
N PHE A 67 -6.61 1.23 0.27
CA PHE A 67 -6.04 -0.06 -0.12
C PHE A 67 -6.34 -1.13 0.94
N ASP A 68 -6.14 -2.42 0.62
CA ASP A 68 -6.47 -3.50 1.55
C ASP A 68 -5.43 -3.61 2.68
N VAL A 69 -5.90 -3.50 3.93
CA VAL A 69 -5.08 -3.54 5.16
C VAL A 69 -4.34 -4.88 5.33
N ARG A 70 -4.87 -5.97 4.75
CA ARG A 70 -4.32 -7.32 4.87
C ARG A 70 -3.14 -7.48 3.91
N THR A 71 -2.08 -6.73 4.19
CA THR A 71 -0.95 -6.60 3.27
C THR A 71 -0.26 -7.92 2.94
N SER A 72 -0.29 -8.88 3.88
CA SER A 72 0.21 -10.25 3.72
C SER A 72 -0.53 -11.09 2.69
N LEU A 73 -1.80 -10.80 2.38
CA LEU A 73 -2.54 -11.52 1.33
C LEU A 73 -1.97 -11.28 -0.07
N TRP A 74 -1.19 -10.22 -0.23
CA TRP A 74 -0.51 -9.93 -1.48
C TRP A 74 0.58 -10.94 -1.82
N ASP A 75 1.31 -11.40 -0.80
CA ASP A 75 2.40 -12.39 -0.93
C ASP A 75 1.90 -13.83 -0.73
N ALA A 76 0.62 -14.00 -0.39
CA ALA A 76 0.04 -15.30 -0.08
C ALA A 76 -0.40 -16.04 -1.35
N ASP A 77 -0.37 -17.38 -1.29
CA ASP A 77 -0.88 -18.21 -2.36
C ASP A 77 -2.37 -17.95 -2.65
N PRO A 78 -2.83 -18.15 -3.89
CA PRO A 78 -4.24 -17.95 -4.25
C PRO A 78 -5.22 -18.75 -3.37
N GLY A 79 -4.79 -19.91 -2.84
CA GLY A 79 -5.59 -20.76 -1.94
C GLY A 79 -5.77 -20.20 -0.52
N ALA A 80 -4.93 -19.26 -0.09
CA ALA A 80 -5.07 -18.58 1.21
C ALA A 80 -6.15 -17.49 1.17
N TRP A 81 -6.59 -17.07 -0.02
CA TRP A 81 -7.62 -16.07 -0.18
C TRP A 81 -9.01 -16.66 0.05
N LYS A 82 -9.56 -16.44 1.24
CA LYS A 82 -10.91 -16.89 1.64
C LYS A 82 -11.96 -15.77 1.61
N GLY A 83 -11.60 -14.58 1.10
CA GLY A 83 -12.46 -13.39 1.19
C GLY A 83 -13.56 -13.38 0.14
N SER A 84 -14.75 -12.90 0.50
CA SER A 84 -15.73 -12.45 -0.48
C SER A 84 -15.40 -11.02 -0.96
N THR A 85 -15.97 -10.57 -2.07
CA THR A 85 -15.84 -9.16 -2.52
C THR A 85 -16.36 -8.17 -1.46
N SER A 86 -17.32 -8.58 -0.63
CA SER A 86 -17.86 -7.79 0.48
C SER A 86 -16.81 -7.58 1.58
N ASP A 87 -16.07 -8.64 1.93
CA ASP A 87 -14.98 -8.54 2.92
C ASP A 87 -13.87 -7.63 2.42
N ALA A 88 -13.59 -7.62 1.11
CA ALA A 88 -12.54 -6.77 0.54
C ALA A 88 -12.79 -5.27 0.77
N LEU A 89 -14.05 -4.81 0.73
CA LEU A 89 -14.42 -3.42 1.00
C LEU A 89 -14.27 -3.05 2.49
N GLN A 90 -14.61 -3.97 3.39
CA GLN A 90 -14.49 -3.75 4.84
C GLN A 90 -13.04 -3.65 5.31
N ASN A 91 -12.12 -4.23 4.54
CA ASN A 91 -10.68 -4.22 4.83
C ASN A 91 -9.94 -3.05 4.16
N MET A 92 -10.65 -2.13 3.50
CA MET A 92 -10.01 -0.95 2.88
C MET A 92 -9.72 0.12 3.92
N VAL A 93 -8.47 0.58 3.94
CA VAL A 93 -8.01 1.67 4.80
C VAL A 93 -7.30 2.73 3.97
N SER A 94 -7.42 3.99 4.36
CA SER A 94 -6.60 5.05 3.78
C SER A 94 -5.15 4.94 4.25
N MET A 95 -4.22 5.47 3.45
CA MET A 95 -2.80 5.51 3.82
C MET A 95 -2.55 6.28 5.11
N HIS A 96 -3.28 7.38 5.33
CA HIS A 96 -3.20 8.13 6.57
C HIS A 96 -3.61 7.25 7.78
N GLN A 97 -4.77 6.59 7.71
CA GLN A 97 -5.23 5.69 8.78
C GLN A 97 -4.24 4.56 9.03
N TYR A 98 -3.78 3.90 7.95
CA TYR A 98 -2.83 2.79 8.07
C TYR A 98 -1.51 3.21 8.70
N SER A 99 -0.99 4.39 8.37
CA SER A 99 0.24 4.90 8.97
C SER A 99 0.12 5.12 10.48
N SER A 100 -1.07 5.50 10.96
CA SER A 100 -1.36 5.65 12.38
C SER A 100 -1.50 4.29 13.08
N MET A 101 -2.12 3.30 12.43
CA MET A 101 -2.21 1.93 12.95
C MET A 101 -0.83 1.26 13.07
N LEU A 102 0.08 1.52 12.12
CA LEU A 102 1.47 1.05 12.19
C LEU A 102 2.21 1.69 13.36
N GLU A 103 1.97 2.98 13.61
CA GLU A 103 2.60 3.72 14.70
C GLU A 103 2.08 3.31 16.08
N SER A 104 0.78 3.03 16.20
CA SER A 104 0.16 2.51 17.44
C SER A 104 0.50 1.05 17.72
N GLY A 105 1.00 0.32 16.71
CA GLY A 105 1.33 -1.10 16.83
C GLY A 105 0.13 -2.03 16.64
N GLU A 106 -0.99 -1.53 16.12
CA GLU A 106 -2.17 -2.35 15.78
C GLU A 106 -1.91 -3.31 14.60
N VAL A 107 -0.93 -3.00 13.76
CA VAL A 107 -0.53 -3.85 12.64
C VAL A 107 0.68 -4.69 13.02
N HIS A 108 0.50 -6.01 13.04
CA HIS A 108 1.57 -6.98 13.24
C HIS A 108 2.16 -7.42 11.89
N GLY A 109 3.44 -7.83 11.89
CA GLY A 109 4.07 -8.37 10.67
C GLY A 109 4.28 -7.31 9.59
N ILE A 110 5.07 -6.27 9.90
CA ILE A 110 5.33 -5.14 9.00
C ILE A 110 6.01 -5.64 7.71
N SER A 111 5.26 -5.63 6.61
CA SER A 111 5.78 -5.92 5.27
C SER A 111 6.72 -4.81 4.78
N PRO A 112 7.56 -5.06 3.75
CA PRO A 112 8.37 -3.99 3.13
C PRO A 112 7.54 -2.81 2.64
N PHE A 113 6.31 -3.06 2.15
CA PHE A 113 5.36 -2.02 1.77
C PHE A 113 4.94 -1.19 2.98
N SER A 114 4.58 -1.84 4.09
CA SER A 114 4.20 -1.18 5.34
C SER A 114 5.36 -0.38 5.94
N ALA A 115 6.58 -0.92 5.90
CA ALA A 115 7.79 -0.22 6.36
C ALA A 115 8.06 1.04 5.53
N LEU A 116 7.85 0.99 4.20
CA LEU A 116 7.96 2.15 3.34
C LEU A 116 6.93 3.23 3.70
N ILE A 117 5.67 2.85 3.97
CA ILE A 117 4.63 3.79 4.41
C ILE A 117 5.02 4.45 5.72
N LEU A 118 5.45 3.67 6.72
CA LEU A 118 5.87 4.18 8.01
C LEU A 118 7.02 5.19 7.89
N ALA A 119 8.03 4.86 7.08
CA ALA A 119 9.16 5.74 6.84
C ALA A 119 8.72 7.03 6.11
N ALA A 120 7.90 6.91 5.08
CA ALA A 120 7.47 8.05 4.27
C ALA A 120 6.50 9.00 5.00
N CYS A 121 5.58 8.47 5.80
CA CYS A 121 4.54 9.25 6.46
C CYS A 121 4.92 9.71 7.87
N LYS A 122 5.70 8.92 8.61
CA LYS A 122 6.03 9.19 10.03
C LYS A 122 7.52 9.41 10.28
N GLY A 123 8.39 9.19 9.29
CA GLY A 123 9.84 9.30 9.46
C GLY A 123 10.41 8.24 10.40
N LYS A 124 9.71 7.12 10.60
CA LYS A 124 10.10 6.05 11.53
C LYS A 124 10.54 4.81 10.76
N ALA A 125 11.57 4.14 11.28
CA ALA A 125 11.95 2.81 10.84
C ALA A 125 11.01 1.76 11.45
N ALA A 126 10.86 0.61 10.79
CA ALA A 126 10.05 -0.49 11.31
C ALA A 126 10.55 -1.08 12.64
N SER A 127 11.84 -0.89 12.96
CA SER A 127 12.40 -1.23 14.28
C SER A 127 11.99 -0.26 15.40
N GLY A 128 11.46 0.92 15.04
CA GLY A 128 11.11 1.99 15.98
C GLY A 128 9.65 2.01 16.41
N VAL A 129 8.87 0.98 16.06
CA VAL A 129 7.46 0.83 16.48
C VAL A 129 7.32 -0.33 17.47
N PRO A 130 6.28 -0.35 18.33
CA PRO A 130 6.15 -1.30 19.44
C PRO A 130 6.22 -2.78 19.02
N TYR A 131 5.79 -3.09 17.80
CA TYR A 131 5.86 -4.44 17.22
C TYR A 131 6.72 -4.42 15.96
N PRO A 132 7.98 -4.89 16.02
CA PRO A 132 8.86 -4.93 14.85
C PRO A 132 8.36 -5.93 13.80
N PRO A 133 8.89 -5.89 12.55
CA PRO A 133 8.58 -6.88 11.53
C PRO A 133 8.78 -8.30 12.07
N ALA A 134 7.79 -9.18 11.85
CA ALA A 134 7.96 -10.61 12.06
C ALA A 134 9.02 -11.09 11.06
N THR A 135 10.28 -11.16 11.52
CA THR A 135 11.42 -11.46 10.67
C THR A 135 11.46 -12.96 10.43
N THR A 136 10.97 -13.43 9.28
CA THR A 136 11.45 -14.68 8.64
C THR A 136 11.09 -14.68 7.15
N TYR A 137 11.80 -13.89 6.34
CA TYR A 137 12.09 -14.34 4.98
C TYR A 137 13.35 -15.22 5.10
N ARG A 138 13.18 -16.54 5.03
CA ARG A 138 14.30 -17.43 4.71
C ARG A 138 14.69 -17.12 3.27
N VAL A 139 15.86 -16.49 3.11
CA VAL A 139 16.56 -16.44 1.83
C VAL A 139 16.93 -17.89 1.50
N TYR A 140 16.36 -18.44 0.43
CA TYR A 140 16.92 -19.60 -0.25
C TYR A 140 17.81 -19.10 -1.39
#